data_AF-A0A139HG29-F1
#
_entry.id   AF-A0A139HG29-F1
#
_cell.length_a   1.000
_cell.length_b   1.000
_cell.length_c   1.000
_cell.angle_alpha   90.00
_cell.angle_beta   90.00
_cell.angle_gamma   90.00
#
_symmetry.space_group_name_H-M   'P 1'
#
loop_
_entity.id
_entity.type
_entity.pdbx_description
1 polymer ?
#
loop_
_entity_poly.entity_id
_entity_poly.type
_entity_poly.pdbx_seq_one_letter_code
_entity_poly.pdbx_strand_id
1 'polypeptide(L)'
;LARNSSLSTKTTLPSEDITPSDNRRGNTVNMPSHKTFRTKQKLAKAQKQNRPIPQWIRLRTGNTIRYNAKRRHWRKTRIGI
;
A
#
# COMPACT_ATOMS: atom_id res chain seq x y z
N LEU A 1 -46.59 -38.07 1.75
CA LEU A 1 -45.27 -38.14 2.43
C LEU A 1 -44.82 -36.71 2.74
N ALA A 2 -44.35 -36.50 3.99
CA ALA A 2 -43.67 -35.34 4.60
C ALA A 2 -44.06 -33.93 4.08
N ARG A 3 -44.94 -33.14 4.74
CA ARG A 3 -44.72 -32.40 6.01
C ARG A 3 -43.27 -31.94 6.20
N ASN A 4 -42.93 -30.81 5.59
CA ASN A 4 -41.74 -30.05 5.98
C ASN A 4 -42.13 -29.13 7.14
N SER A 5 -41.85 -29.61 8.36
CA SER A 5 -41.82 -28.81 9.58
C SER A 5 -40.56 -27.97 9.60
N SER A 6 -40.67 -26.66 9.81
CA SER A 6 -39.55 -25.84 10.28
C SER A 6 -40.12 -24.65 11.04
N LEU A 7 -39.93 -24.69 12.35
CA LEU A 7 -40.32 -23.68 13.31
C LEU A 7 -39.62 -22.36 12.98
N SER A 8 -40.36 -21.24 12.96
CA SER A 8 -39.79 -19.90 12.85
C SER A 8 -39.20 -19.52 14.21
N THR A 9 -37.88 -19.60 14.36
CA THR A 9 -37.18 -18.97 15.48
C THR A 9 -37.10 -17.48 15.20
N LYS A 10 -37.97 -16.72 15.87
CA LYS A 10 -37.89 -15.26 15.94
C LYS A 10 -36.68 -14.90 16.81
N THR A 11 -35.48 -14.90 16.24
CA THR A 11 -34.31 -14.29 16.86
C THR A 11 -34.51 -12.78 16.80
N THR A 12 -35.05 -12.22 17.88
CA THR A 12 -35.02 -10.79 18.15
C THR A 12 -33.55 -10.39 18.26
N LEU A 13 -33.01 -9.81 17.18
CA LEU A 13 -31.72 -9.13 17.22
C LEU A 13 -31.84 -7.99 18.25
N PRO A 14 -30.96 -7.91 19.27
CA PRO A 14 -30.91 -6.73 20.09
C PRO A 14 -30.56 -5.54 19.19
N SER A 15 -31.33 -4.48 19.41
CA SER A 15 -31.24 -3.12 18.89
C SER A 15 -29.90 -2.77 18.26
N GLU A 16 -29.96 -2.22 17.05
CA GLU A 16 -28.83 -1.55 16.42
C GLU A 16 -28.29 -0.45 17.34
N ASP A 17 -27.25 -0.77 18.10
CA ASP A 17 -26.32 0.25 18.56
C ASP A 17 -25.60 0.75 17.31
N ILE A 18 -26.15 1.82 16.73
CA ILE A 18 -25.42 2.72 15.84
C ILE A 18 -24.24 3.23 16.68
N THR A 19 -23.13 2.49 16.68
CA THR A 19 -21.85 3.10 17.01
C THR A 19 -21.72 4.26 16.03
N PRO A 20 -21.58 5.51 16.49
CA PRO A 20 -21.19 6.57 15.57
C PRO A 20 -19.87 6.07 14.99
N SER A 21 -19.86 5.74 13.70
CA SER A 21 -18.61 5.53 12.98
C SER A 21 -17.82 6.80 13.22
N ASP A 22 -16.85 6.74 14.14
CA ASP A 22 -16.04 7.89 14.49
C ASP A 22 -15.13 8.17 13.30
N ASN A 23 -15.70 8.82 12.30
CA ASN A 23 -15.04 9.31 11.13
C ASN A 23 -14.27 10.61 11.46
N ARG A 24 -13.92 10.82 12.74
CA ARG A 24 -12.77 11.62 13.11
C ARG A 24 -11.51 10.78 12.87
N ARG A 25 -11.19 10.57 11.59
CA ARG A 25 -9.77 10.49 11.21
C ARG A 25 -9.19 11.87 11.45
N GLY A 26 -8.96 12.18 12.73
CA GLY A 26 -8.14 13.29 13.15
C GLY A 26 -6.85 13.17 12.36
N ASN A 27 -6.59 14.18 11.56
CA ASN A 27 -5.36 14.31 10.79
C ASN A 27 -4.24 14.51 11.83
N THR A 28 -3.82 13.44 12.50
CA THR A 28 -2.65 13.45 13.35
C THR A 28 -1.49 13.72 12.40
N VAL A 29 -1.03 14.97 12.39
CA VAL A 29 0.09 15.40 11.56
C VAL A 29 1.30 14.63 12.03
N ASN A 30 1.55 13.47 11.43
CA ASN A 30 2.74 12.69 11.71
C ASN A 30 3.92 13.49 11.17
N MET A 31 4.55 14.27 12.05
CA MET A 31 5.67 15.12 11.68
C MET A 31 6.81 14.22 11.17
N PRO A 32 7.32 14.47 9.95
CA PRO A 32 8.46 13.70 9.47
C PRO A 32 9.69 13.99 10.34
N SER A 33 10.55 12.98 10.52
CA SER A 33 11.79 13.16 11.26
C SER A 33 12.62 14.33 10.71
N HIS A 34 13.28 15.10 11.57
CA HIS A 34 14.23 16.13 11.15
C HIS A 34 15.46 15.48 10.49
N LYS A 35 15.71 15.82 9.22
CA LYS A 35 16.83 15.31 8.41
C LYS A 35 17.54 16.48 7.72
N THR A 36 18.85 16.37 7.54
CA THR A 36 19.65 17.35 6.80
C THR A 36 19.28 17.36 5.31
N PHE A 37 19.62 18.46 4.62
CA PHE A 37 19.36 18.59 3.18
C PHE A 37 20.08 17.51 2.35
N ARG A 38 21.33 17.19 2.70
CA ARG A 38 22.13 16.15 2.01
C ARG A 38 21.44 14.79 2.07
N THR A 39 20.91 14.40 3.24
CA THR A 39 20.18 13.14 3.40
C THR A 39 18.86 13.16 2.61
N LYS A 40 18.12 14.27 2.64
CA LYS A 40 16.88 14.44 1.84
C LYS A 40 17.15 14.30 0.34
N GLN A 41 18.23 14.90 -0.16
CA GLN A 41 18.62 14.81 -1.56
C GLN A 41 18.95 13.36 -1.97
N LYS A 42 19.72 12.63 -1.14
CA LYS A 42 20.02 11.21 -1.38
C LYS A 42 18.74 10.35 -1.37
N LEU A 43 17.84 10.58 -0.41
CA LEU A 43 16.55 9.88 -0.32
C LEU A 43 15.68 10.14 -1.55
N ALA A 44 15.58 11.39 -1.98
CA ALA A 44 14.82 11.78 -3.17
C ALA A 44 15.39 11.13 -4.44
N LYS A 45 16.73 11.10 -4.59
CA LYS A 45 17.37 10.44 -5.73
C LYS A 45 17.15 8.93 -5.71
N ALA A 46 17.27 8.28 -4.56
CA ALA A 46 16.99 6.85 -4.41
C ALA A 46 15.52 6.53 -4.72
N GLN A 47 14.59 7.40 -4.32
CA GLN A 47 13.19 7.27 -4.70
C GLN A 47 13.01 7.40 -6.21
N LYS A 48 13.63 8.39 -6.86
CA LYS A 48 13.55 8.61 -8.32
C LYS A 48 14.13 7.45 -9.14
N GLN A 49 15.22 6.82 -8.68
CA GLN A 49 15.83 5.67 -9.36
C GLN A 49 14.99 4.39 -9.26
N ASN A 50 14.14 4.27 -8.23
CA ASN A 50 13.31 3.10 -8.01
C ASN A 50 12.06 3.11 -8.92
N ARG A 51 12.28 2.95 -10.22
CA ARG A 51 11.23 2.96 -11.26
C ARG A 51 11.41 1.76 -12.22
N PRO A 52 10.33 1.24 -12.81
CA PRO A 52 10.40 0.21 -13.84
C PRO A 52 11.01 0.79 -15.14
N ILE A 53 11.50 -0.10 -16.01
CA ILE A 53 12.06 0.30 -17.32
C ILE A 53 10.90 0.72 -18.25
N PRO A 54 11.02 1.85 -18.97
CA PRO A 54 10.06 2.27 -19.98
C PRO A 54 9.87 1.24 -21.11
N GLN A 55 8.65 1.12 -21.63
CA GLN A 55 8.34 0.10 -22.65
C GLN A 55 9.07 0.31 -23.98
N TRP A 56 9.19 1.56 -24.45
CA TRP A 56 9.88 1.84 -25.73
C TRP A 56 11.34 1.38 -25.73
N ILE A 57 12.01 1.35 -24.56
CA ILE A 57 13.37 0.82 -24.45
C ILE A 57 13.39 -0.68 -24.75
N ARG A 58 12.37 -1.44 -24.29
CA ARG A 58 12.26 -2.88 -24.57
C ARG A 58 12.07 -3.18 -26.06
N LEU A 59 11.47 -2.24 -26.78
CA LEU A 59 11.21 -2.36 -28.21
C LEU A 59 12.40 -1.94 -29.09
N ARG A 60 13.47 -1.39 -28.49
CA ARG A 60 14.67 -1.00 -29.24
C ARG A 60 15.41 -2.24 -29.75
N THR A 61 15.74 -2.26 -31.04
CA THR A 61 16.48 -3.36 -31.68
C THR A 61 17.82 -3.62 -30.97
N GLY A 62 18.17 -4.90 -30.80
CA GLY A 62 19.43 -5.30 -30.14
C GLY A 62 19.47 -5.05 -28.63
N ASN A 63 18.35 -4.70 -27.99
CA ASN A 63 18.31 -4.49 -26.54
C ASN A 63 18.15 -5.81 -25.76
N THR A 64 19.10 -6.12 -24.90
CA THR A 64 19.08 -7.28 -23.99
C THR A 64 18.47 -6.97 -22.62
N ILE A 65 18.28 -5.69 -22.28
CA ILE A 65 17.83 -5.25 -20.95
C ILE A 65 16.31 -5.39 -20.84
N ARG A 66 15.82 -6.33 -20.01
CA ARG A 66 14.37 -6.61 -19.84
C ARG A 66 13.75 -6.04 -18.57
N TYR A 67 14.53 -5.92 -17.49
CA TYR A 67 14.09 -5.42 -16.18
C TYR A 67 15.19 -4.61 -15.49
N ASN A 68 14.82 -3.77 -14.52
CA ASN A 68 15.77 -2.97 -13.74
C ASN A 68 16.34 -3.82 -12.60
N ALA A 69 17.52 -4.41 -12.82
CA ALA A 69 18.21 -5.24 -11.82
C ALA A 69 18.57 -4.48 -10.54
N LYS A 70 18.75 -3.15 -10.62
CA LYS A 70 19.09 -2.29 -9.46
C LYS A 70 17.85 -1.72 -8.76
N ARG A 71 16.64 -2.16 -9.14
CA ARG A 71 15.40 -1.74 -8.47
C ARG A 71 15.37 -2.29 -7.05
N ARG A 72 15.01 -1.45 -6.07
CA ARG A 72 15.10 -1.78 -4.65
C ARG A 72 13.73 -1.89 -4.00
N HIS A 73 13.54 -2.84 -3.11
CA HIS A 73 12.38 -2.87 -2.20
C HIS A 73 12.79 -2.41 -0.80
N TRP A 74 11.99 -1.55 -0.18
CA TRP A 74 12.34 -0.91 1.10
C TRP A 74 12.44 -1.89 2.28
N ARG A 75 11.70 -3.02 2.23
CA ARG A 75 11.79 -4.09 3.24
C ARG A 75 12.98 -5.02 3.05
N LYS A 76 13.47 -5.19 1.82
CA LYS A 76 14.54 -6.15 1.49
C LYS A 76 15.94 -5.55 1.61
N THR A 77 16.12 -4.27 1.26
CA THR A 77 17.45 -3.64 1.24
C THR A 77 17.40 -2.21 1.77
N ARG A 78 18.30 -1.91 2.72
CA ARG A 78 18.47 -0.58 3.34
C ARG A 78 19.26 0.35 2.41
N ILE A 79 19.04 1.67 2.54
CA ILE A 79 19.67 2.68 1.66
C ILE A 79 21.10 3.05 2.14
N GLY A 80 21.45 2.75 3.39
CA GLY A 80 22.81 2.93 3.92
C GLY A 80 23.34 4.36 3.79
N ILE A 81 22.56 5.33 4.26
CA ILE A 81 22.81 6.78 4.14
C ILE A 81 22.64 7.49 5.47
#